data_AF-A0A353FL39-F1
#
_entry.id   AF-A0A353FL39-F1
#
_cell.length_a   1.000
_cell.length_b   1.000
_cell.length_c   1.000
_cell.angle_alpha   90.00
_cell.angle_beta   90.00
_cell.angle_gamma   90.00
#
_symmetry.space_group_name_H-M   'P 1'
#
loop_
_entity.id
_entity.type
_entity.pdbx_description
1 polymer ?
#
loop_
_entity_poly.entity_id
_entity_poly.type
_entity_poly.pdbx_seq_one_letter_code
_entity_poly.pdbx_strand_id
1 'polypeptide(L)'
;MNNYRLLCALVVVGCGFSVFVANAQGLLPAGADAQDPVSAEKVEVVVLPPQVDPVWDASVIDNNIPSLLVKVPPGRRFVLTDLRPMPHEDFPVTLDPRDRVWIEDGMDGKRFRALEGTVKSIGIPLHLATGLSFDPEHEVWVQYSLAAKEADAMLRLFWSGYFEDVVSQP
;
A
#
# COMPACT_ATOMS: atom_id res chain seq x y z
N MET A 1 6.34 -20.06 28.78
CA MET A 1 7.62 -19.87 29.48
C MET A 1 8.59 -19.26 28.49
N ASN A 2 8.93 -17.99 28.70
CA ASN A 2 9.96 -17.26 27.96
C ASN A 2 11.33 -17.85 28.25
N ASN A 3 12.20 -17.89 27.25
CA ASN A 3 13.64 -17.79 27.45
C ASN A 3 14.30 -17.19 26.19
N TYR A 4 14.55 -15.89 26.26
CA TYR A 4 15.56 -15.21 25.46
C TYR A 4 16.92 -15.38 26.15
N ARG A 5 17.99 -15.60 25.37
CA ARG A 5 19.35 -15.04 25.52
C ARG A 5 20.39 -15.88 24.76
N LEU A 6 21.13 -15.24 23.85
CA LEU A 6 22.60 -15.21 23.74
C LEU A 6 22.92 -14.49 22.39
N LEU A 7 23.32 -13.21 22.35
CA LEU A 7 24.61 -12.59 22.69
C LEU A 7 25.83 -13.15 21.93
N CYS A 8 26.27 -12.30 20.97
CA CYS A 8 27.63 -11.98 20.53
C CYS A 8 28.66 -13.08 20.26
N ALA A 9 29.19 -13.08 19.03
CA ALA A 9 30.63 -13.20 18.79
C ALA A 9 30.99 -12.48 17.47
N LEU A 10 31.63 -11.32 17.59
CA LEU A 10 32.32 -10.63 16.49
C LEU A 10 33.79 -11.05 16.58
N VAL A 11 34.30 -11.78 15.59
CA VAL A 11 35.72 -12.14 15.50
C VAL A 11 36.32 -11.35 14.34
N VAL A 12 37.10 -10.32 14.68
CA VAL A 12 37.95 -9.59 13.74
C VAL A 12 39.33 -10.22 13.80
N VAL A 13 39.70 -10.97 12.76
CA VAL A 13 41.07 -11.48 12.57
C VAL A 13 41.86 -10.39 11.86
N GLY A 14 42.67 -9.66 12.63
CA GLY A 14 43.77 -8.86 12.11
C GLY A 14 45.02 -9.73 11.98
N CYS A 15 45.52 -9.88 10.76
CA CYS A 15 46.89 -10.35 10.52
C CYS A 15 47.61 -9.28 9.71
N GLY A 16 48.60 -8.67 10.37
CA GLY A 16 49.48 -7.68 9.77
C GLY A 16 50.45 -8.30 8.79
N PHE A 17 50.80 -7.51 7.78
CA PHE A 17 52.04 -7.64 7.03
C PHE A 17 52.64 -6.24 6.89
N SER A 18 53.72 -5.99 7.61
CA SER A 18 54.77 -5.09 7.16
C SER A 18 55.73 -5.93 6.31
N VAL A 19 56.33 -5.42 5.24
CA VAL A 19 57.73 -4.95 5.16
C VAL A 19 58.02 -4.45 3.73
N PHE A 20 58.95 -3.49 3.67
CA PHE A 20 59.86 -3.08 2.59
C PHE A 20 59.50 -1.85 1.77
N VAL A 21 59.98 -0.71 2.30
CA VAL A 21 60.38 0.47 1.56
C VAL A 21 61.62 0.10 0.73
N ALA A 22 61.51 0.17 -0.59
CA ALA A 22 62.65 0.25 -1.50
C ALA A 22 62.60 1.61 -2.20
N ASN A 23 63.51 2.50 -1.79
CA ASN A 23 63.80 3.75 -2.49
C ASN A 23 64.48 3.42 -3.82
N ALA A 24 63.81 3.74 -4.94
CA ALA A 24 64.46 3.89 -6.23
C ALA A 24 64.12 5.30 -6.75
N GLN A 25 65.12 6.18 -6.68
CA GLN A 25 65.09 7.50 -7.31
C GLN A 25 65.13 7.33 -8.83
N GLY A 26 64.07 7.77 -9.51
CA GLY A 26 64.02 7.97 -10.95
C GLY A 26 63.58 9.41 -11.23
N LEU A 27 64.39 10.14 -11.98
CA LEU A 27 64.14 11.52 -12.41
C LEU A 27 62.97 11.63 -13.41
N LEU A 28 62.27 12.76 -13.30
CA LEU A 28 61.02 13.25 -13.91
C LEU A 28 60.85 13.10 -15.44
N PRO A 29 59.60 13.19 -15.96
CA PRO A 29 59.18 14.50 -16.47
C PRO A 29 57.75 14.93 -16.07
N ALA A 30 57.56 16.25 -16.20
CA ALA A 30 56.37 17.02 -15.91
C ALA A 30 55.10 16.57 -16.64
N GLY A 31 53.94 16.87 -16.05
CA GLY A 31 52.64 16.84 -16.71
C GLY A 31 51.65 15.86 -16.10
N ALA A 32 51.20 16.14 -14.88
CA ALA A 32 49.91 15.66 -14.44
C ALA A 32 49.20 16.87 -13.82
N ASP A 33 48.39 17.53 -14.63
CA ASP A 33 47.33 18.37 -14.10
C ASP A 33 46.61 17.54 -13.04
N ALA A 34 46.76 17.95 -11.78
CA ALA A 34 45.91 17.45 -10.72
C ALA A 34 44.50 17.87 -11.11
N GLN A 35 43.74 16.93 -11.71
CA GLN A 35 42.31 17.08 -11.80
C GLN A 35 41.83 17.25 -10.37
N ASP A 36 41.39 18.48 -10.05
CA ASP A 36 40.63 18.74 -8.84
C ASP A 36 39.58 17.63 -8.71
N PRO A 37 39.40 17.03 -7.52
CA PRO A 37 38.34 16.06 -7.33
C PRO A 37 37.04 16.76 -7.71
N VAL A 38 36.37 16.22 -8.74
CA VAL A 38 35.04 16.65 -9.16
C VAL A 38 34.22 16.80 -7.89
N SER A 39 33.92 18.06 -7.54
CA SER A 39 33.09 18.39 -6.39
C SER A 39 31.85 17.53 -6.52
N ALA A 40 31.69 16.56 -5.61
CA ALA A 40 30.48 15.75 -5.56
C ALA A 40 29.34 16.74 -5.34
N GLU A 41 28.61 17.07 -6.42
CA GLU A 41 27.40 17.84 -6.33
C GLU A 41 26.56 17.16 -5.25
N LYS A 42 26.22 17.95 -4.23
CA LYS A 42 25.47 17.47 -3.09
C LYS A 42 24.11 17.06 -3.63
N VAL A 43 23.92 15.77 -3.86
CA VAL A 43 22.62 15.22 -4.30
C VAL A 43 21.65 15.42 -3.14
N GLU A 44 20.86 16.47 -3.23
CA GLU A 44 19.79 16.74 -2.29
C GLU A 44 18.58 15.92 -2.68
N VAL A 45 18.36 14.82 -1.96
CA VAL A 45 17.14 14.02 -2.09
C VAL A 45 16.02 14.76 -1.36
N VAL A 46 15.23 15.53 -2.11
CA VAL A 46 14.01 16.17 -1.59
C VAL A 46 12.89 15.13 -1.57
N VAL A 47 12.54 14.64 -0.39
CA VAL A 47 11.36 13.78 -0.21
C VAL A 47 10.12 14.68 -0.13
N LEU A 48 9.34 14.73 -1.20
CA LEU A 48 8.03 15.39 -1.18
C LEU A 48 7.01 14.49 -0.48
N PRO A 49 6.08 15.04 0.32
CA PRO A 49 4.99 14.26 0.87
C PRO A 49 4.11 13.70 -0.26
N PRO A 50 3.49 12.51 -0.06
CA PRO A 50 2.58 11.93 -1.05
C PRO A 50 1.48 12.93 -1.43
N GLN A 51 1.30 13.14 -2.73
CA GLN A 51 0.17 13.92 -3.23
C GLN A 51 -1.08 13.03 -3.16
N VAL A 52 -1.99 13.36 -2.26
CA VAL A 52 -3.22 12.60 -2.01
C VAL A 52 -4.45 13.35 -2.54
N ASP A 53 -5.26 12.68 -3.33
CA ASP A 53 -6.50 13.20 -3.92
C ASP A 53 -7.69 12.43 -3.34
N PRO A 54 -8.42 13.01 -2.37
CA PRO A 54 -9.46 12.30 -1.63
C PRO A 54 -10.68 12.04 -2.52
N VAL A 55 -11.31 10.89 -2.30
CA VAL A 55 -12.54 10.49 -2.99
C VAL A 55 -13.45 9.72 -2.05
N TRP A 56 -14.76 9.89 -2.19
CA TRP A 56 -15.77 9.18 -1.41
C TRP A 56 -17.09 9.12 -2.18
N ASP A 57 -17.90 8.12 -1.85
CA ASP A 57 -19.26 8.00 -2.35
C ASP A 57 -20.13 7.15 -1.40
N ALA A 58 -21.44 7.10 -1.66
CA ALA A 58 -22.41 6.27 -0.96
C ALA A 58 -23.21 5.43 -1.97
N SER A 59 -22.64 4.30 -2.36
CA SER A 59 -23.19 3.42 -3.40
C SER A 59 -24.30 2.52 -2.83
N VAL A 60 -25.34 2.25 -3.64
CA VAL A 60 -26.39 1.27 -3.29
C VAL A 60 -26.01 -0.08 -3.87
N ILE A 61 -25.99 -1.11 -3.02
CA ILE A 61 -25.51 -2.46 -3.33
C ILE A 61 -26.65 -3.45 -3.13
N ASP A 62 -26.95 -4.23 -4.16
CA ASP A 62 -27.95 -5.29 -4.10
C ASP A 62 -27.41 -6.55 -3.41
N ASN A 63 -28.26 -7.21 -2.61
CA ASN A 63 -27.90 -8.43 -1.89
C ASN A 63 -27.44 -9.54 -2.86
N ASN A 64 -26.24 -10.05 -2.63
CA ASN A 64 -25.54 -11.05 -3.43
C ASN A 64 -25.18 -10.63 -4.87
N ILE A 65 -25.30 -9.36 -5.24
CA ILE A 65 -24.89 -8.86 -6.56
C ILE A 65 -23.62 -8.02 -6.40
N PRO A 66 -22.50 -8.41 -7.04
CA PRO A 66 -21.30 -7.57 -7.03
C PRO A 66 -21.53 -6.25 -7.76
N SER A 67 -21.00 -5.16 -7.19
CA SER A 67 -21.08 -3.82 -7.77
C SER A 67 -19.70 -3.18 -7.80
N LEU A 68 -19.41 -2.45 -8.87
CA LEU A 68 -18.17 -1.69 -9.02
C LEU A 68 -18.23 -0.43 -8.15
N LEU A 69 -17.24 -0.23 -7.28
CA LEU A 69 -17.09 0.99 -6.50
C LEU A 69 -16.21 2.02 -7.20
N VAL A 70 -15.01 1.59 -7.61
CA VAL A 70 -13.98 2.47 -8.15
C VAL A 70 -13.23 1.76 -9.26
N LYS A 71 -12.92 2.49 -10.33
CA LYS A 71 -11.90 2.11 -11.30
C LYS A 71 -10.67 2.96 -11.08
N VAL A 72 -9.53 2.33 -10.84
CA VAL A 72 -8.28 3.04 -10.53
C VAL A 72 -7.68 3.60 -11.84
N PRO A 73 -7.40 4.92 -11.93
CA PRO A 73 -6.77 5.49 -13.12
C PRO A 73 -5.35 4.94 -13.37
N PRO A 74 -4.88 4.91 -14.63
CA PRO A 74 -3.48 4.60 -14.93
C PRO A 74 -2.52 5.54 -14.18
N GLY A 75 -1.39 5.00 -13.72
CA GLY A 75 -0.35 5.76 -13.01
C GLY A 75 -0.70 6.18 -11.57
N ARG A 76 -1.89 5.82 -11.06
CA ARG A 76 -2.32 6.14 -9.69
C ARG A 76 -2.69 4.86 -8.96
N ARG A 77 -2.49 4.82 -7.65
CA ARG A 77 -3.07 3.77 -6.79
C ARG A 77 -4.22 4.35 -5.98
N PHE A 78 -5.21 3.54 -5.69
CA PHE A 78 -6.32 3.91 -4.81
C PHE A 78 -6.13 3.26 -3.44
N VAL A 79 -6.33 4.03 -2.37
CA VAL A 79 -6.28 3.53 -1.00
C VAL A 79 -7.66 3.70 -0.36
N LEU A 80 -8.35 2.58 -0.12
CA LEU A 80 -9.60 2.53 0.61
C LEU A 80 -9.34 2.67 2.11
N THR A 81 -9.98 3.65 2.74
CA THR A 81 -9.77 4.05 4.14
C THR A 81 -11.04 3.95 4.98
N ASP A 82 -12.22 3.96 4.39
CA ASP A 82 -13.45 3.84 5.16
C ASP A 82 -14.47 3.03 4.38
N LEU A 83 -15.23 2.23 5.12
CA LEU A 83 -16.24 1.35 4.56
C LEU A 83 -17.36 1.19 5.59
N ARG A 84 -18.50 1.82 5.36
CA ARG A 84 -19.61 1.89 6.29
C ARG A 84 -20.89 1.37 5.67
N PRO A 85 -21.29 0.12 5.97
CA PRO A 85 -22.59 -0.40 5.59
C PRO A 85 -23.69 0.29 6.39
N MET A 86 -24.75 0.72 5.71
CA MET A 86 -25.89 1.43 6.25
C MET A 86 -27.18 0.84 5.64
N PRO A 87 -28.26 0.72 6.42
CA PRO A 87 -29.57 0.35 5.87
C PRO A 87 -29.98 1.32 4.75
N HIS A 88 -30.59 0.80 3.69
CA HIS A 88 -31.19 1.63 2.66
C HIS A 88 -32.48 2.28 3.21
N GLU A 89 -32.72 3.55 2.87
CA GLU A 89 -33.85 4.31 3.40
C GLU A 89 -35.20 3.77 2.93
N ASP A 90 -35.29 3.44 1.63
CA ASP A 90 -36.51 2.91 1.01
C ASP A 90 -36.69 1.38 1.18
N PHE A 91 -35.63 0.67 1.56
CA PHE A 91 -35.62 -0.78 1.78
C PHE A 91 -34.98 -1.07 3.14
N PRO A 92 -35.68 -0.71 4.24
CA PRO A 92 -35.10 -0.79 5.58
C PRO A 92 -34.84 -2.23 5.97
N VAL A 93 -33.59 -2.64 5.86
CA VAL A 93 -33.09 -3.93 6.35
C VAL A 93 -32.46 -3.75 7.72
N THR A 94 -32.75 -4.67 8.64
CA THR A 94 -32.04 -4.71 9.93
C THR A 94 -30.72 -5.45 9.72
N LEU A 95 -29.60 -4.73 9.82
CA LEU A 95 -28.29 -5.33 9.67
C LEU A 95 -27.98 -6.29 10.83
N ASP A 96 -27.73 -7.55 10.51
CA ASP A 96 -27.28 -8.58 11.45
C ASP A 96 -25.75 -8.52 11.55
N PRO A 97 -25.17 -8.67 12.75
CA PRO A 97 -23.71 -8.75 12.92
C PRO A 97 -23.02 -9.86 12.11
N ARG A 98 -23.77 -10.83 11.57
CA ARG A 98 -23.28 -11.93 10.73
C ARG A 98 -23.39 -11.66 9.23
N ASP A 99 -24.03 -10.57 8.82
CA ASP A 99 -24.08 -10.14 7.43
C ASP A 99 -22.65 -9.94 6.93
N ARG A 100 -22.39 -10.39 5.70
CA ARG A 100 -21.04 -10.41 5.13
C ARG A 100 -20.88 -9.34 4.07
N VAL A 101 -19.68 -8.79 4.01
CA VAL A 101 -19.25 -7.88 2.95
C VAL A 101 -17.88 -8.34 2.47
N TRP A 102 -17.70 -8.34 1.16
CA TRP A 102 -16.46 -8.70 0.48
C TRP A 102 -16.01 -7.53 -0.37
N ILE A 103 -14.72 -7.23 -0.32
CA ILE A 103 -14.06 -6.34 -1.28
C ILE A 103 -13.23 -7.22 -2.19
N GLU A 104 -13.40 -7.03 -3.49
CA GLU A 104 -12.70 -7.79 -4.51
C GLU A 104 -11.87 -6.84 -5.37
N ASP A 105 -10.64 -7.26 -5.66
CA ASP A 105 -9.72 -6.60 -6.58
C ASP A 105 -9.85 -7.23 -7.98
N GLY A 106 -10.21 -6.40 -8.95
CA GLY A 106 -10.47 -6.78 -10.33
C GLY A 106 -9.30 -6.43 -11.25
N MET A 107 -8.70 -7.43 -11.89
CA MET A 107 -7.60 -7.26 -12.84
C MET A 107 -7.75 -8.26 -13.99
N ASP A 108 -7.57 -7.81 -15.23
CA ASP A 108 -7.63 -8.64 -16.45
C ASP A 108 -8.90 -9.51 -16.56
N GLY A 109 -10.06 -8.94 -16.16
CA GLY A 109 -11.34 -9.64 -16.16
C GLY A 109 -11.50 -10.73 -15.09
N LYS A 110 -10.54 -10.85 -14.17
CA LYS A 110 -10.61 -11.72 -12.99
C LYS A 110 -10.87 -10.89 -11.75
N ARG A 111 -11.48 -11.50 -10.73
CA ARG A 111 -11.74 -10.87 -9.43
C ARG A 111 -11.13 -11.73 -8.32
N PHE A 112 -10.39 -11.09 -7.43
CA PHE A 112 -9.71 -11.72 -6.29
C PHE A 112 -10.20 -11.11 -5.00
N ARG A 113 -10.33 -11.93 -3.95
CA ARG A 113 -10.83 -11.43 -2.66
C ARG A 113 -9.73 -10.65 -1.93
N ALA A 114 -9.90 -9.34 -1.83
CA ALA A 114 -8.99 -8.45 -1.11
C ALA A 114 -9.33 -8.37 0.39
N LEU A 115 -10.63 -8.36 0.70
CA LEU A 115 -11.14 -8.36 2.08
C LEU A 115 -12.40 -9.21 2.19
N GLU A 116 -12.52 -9.92 3.31
CA GLU A 116 -13.77 -10.52 3.75
C GLU A 116 -14.03 -10.14 5.19
N GLY A 117 -15.23 -9.64 5.48
CA GLY A 117 -15.62 -9.28 6.82
C GLY A 117 -17.12 -9.40 7.05
N THR A 118 -17.47 -9.27 8.31
CA THR A 118 -18.85 -9.03 8.73
C THR A 118 -19.17 -7.54 8.74
N VAL A 119 -20.44 -7.16 8.65
CA VAL A 119 -20.90 -5.78 8.84
C VAL A 119 -20.36 -5.19 10.16
N LYS A 120 -20.32 -5.98 11.23
CA LYS A 120 -19.76 -5.57 12.53
C LYS A 120 -18.26 -5.27 12.46
N SER A 121 -17.48 -6.05 11.71
CA SER A 121 -16.03 -5.86 11.59
C SER A 121 -15.65 -4.77 10.58
N ILE A 122 -16.52 -4.50 9.61
CA ILE A 122 -16.27 -3.54 8.54
C ILE A 122 -16.71 -2.12 8.93
N GLY A 123 -17.72 -1.96 9.79
CA GLY A 123 -18.12 -0.65 10.33
C GLY A 123 -17.09 0.03 11.26
N ILE A 124 -15.85 -0.46 11.30
CA ILE A 124 -14.72 0.18 11.99
C ILE A 124 -13.92 0.92 10.91
N PRO A 125 -13.74 2.25 11.01
CA PRO A 125 -12.95 3.02 10.04
C PRO A 125 -11.57 2.38 9.86
N LEU A 126 -11.17 2.11 8.62
CA LEU A 126 -9.82 1.64 8.35
C LEU A 126 -8.89 2.86 8.57
N HIS A 127 -7.88 2.73 9.44
CA HIS A 127 -6.97 3.86 9.64
C HIS A 127 -6.25 4.19 8.32
N LEU A 128 -5.90 5.46 8.09
CA LEU A 128 -5.08 5.90 6.94
C LEU A 128 -3.82 5.05 6.75
N ALA A 129 -3.23 4.53 7.84
CA ALA A 129 -2.05 3.67 7.83
C ALA A 129 -2.34 2.19 7.53
N THR A 130 -3.61 1.77 7.53
CA THR A 130 -4.06 0.37 7.35
C THR A 130 -5.07 0.23 6.21
N GLY A 131 -5.13 1.22 5.31
CA GLY A 131 -6.03 1.19 4.16
C GLY A 131 -5.71 0.03 3.21
N LEU A 132 -6.72 -0.39 2.45
CA LEU A 132 -6.54 -1.39 1.39
C LEU A 132 -6.13 -0.67 0.11
N SER A 133 -4.96 -0.98 -0.41
CA SER A 133 -4.42 -0.39 -1.63
C SER A 133 -4.76 -1.23 -2.86
N PHE A 134 -5.13 -0.56 -3.95
CA PHE A 134 -5.43 -1.15 -5.25
C PHE A 134 -4.56 -0.47 -6.31
N ASP A 135 -3.94 -1.28 -7.15
CA ASP A 135 -2.94 -0.85 -8.13
C ASP A 135 -3.59 -0.11 -9.32
N PRO A 136 -2.79 0.60 -10.14
CA PRO A 136 -3.28 1.26 -11.33
C PRO A 136 -4.09 0.33 -12.23
N GLU A 137 -5.16 0.85 -12.82
CA GLU A 137 -6.04 0.14 -13.76
C GLU A 137 -6.87 -1.01 -13.17
N HIS A 138 -6.72 -1.29 -11.86
CA HIS A 138 -7.56 -2.25 -11.17
C HIS A 138 -8.98 -1.71 -10.95
N GLU A 139 -9.92 -2.64 -10.74
CA GLU A 139 -11.31 -2.37 -10.44
C GLU A 139 -11.63 -2.83 -9.02
N VAL A 140 -12.14 -1.93 -8.18
CA VAL A 140 -12.55 -2.25 -6.81
C VAL A 140 -14.02 -2.60 -6.82
N TRP A 141 -14.32 -3.86 -6.51
CA TRP A 141 -15.67 -4.39 -6.45
C TRP A 141 -16.08 -4.62 -5.00
N VAL A 142 -17.37 -4.48 -4.72
CA VAL A 142 -17.97 -4.90 -3.46
C VAL A 142 -19.10 -5.86 -3.70
N GLN A 143 -19.27 -6.80 -2.77
CA GLN A 143 -20.46 -7.62 -2.67
C GLN A 143 -20.88 -7.67 -1.21
N TYR A 144 -22.17 -7.83 -0.98
CA TYR A 144 -22.73 -8.01 0.35
C TYR A 144 -23.71 -9.18 0.34
N SER A 145 -23.87 -9.84 1.50
CA SER A 145 -24.86 -10.87 1.71
C SER A 145 -25.49 -10.76 3.09
N LEU A 146 -26.82 -10.70 3.14
CA LEU A 146 -27.56 -10.86 4.38
C LEU A 146 -27.49 -12.30 4.90
N ALA A 147 -27.37 -12.44 6.21
CA ALA A 147 -27.57 -13.71 6.90
C ALA A 147 -29.03 -14.17 6.79
N ALA A 148 -29.99 -13.24 6.84
CA ALA A 148 -31.39 -13.48 6.52
C ALA A 148 -31.57 -13.46 5.00
N LYS A 149 -31.97 -14.58 4.38
CA LYS A 149 -32.11 -14.67 2.92
C LYS A 149 -33.33 -13.91 2.41
N GLU A 150 -33.19 -12.59 2.27
CA GLU A 150 -34.20 -11.71 1.68
C GLU A 150 -33.78 -11.37 0.25
N ALA A 151 -34.62 -11.74 -0.72
CA ALA A 151 -34.26 -11.77 -2.14
C ALA A 151 -34.11 -10.38 -2.79
N ASP A 152 -34.60 -9.31 -2.15
CA ASP A 152 -34.62 -7.94 -2.70
C ASP A 152 -34.03 -6.91 -1.73
N ALA A 153 -33.17 -7.35 -0.82
CA ALA A 153 -32.52 -6.47 0.13
C ALA A 153 -31.46 -5.59 -0.54
N MET A 154 -31.43 -4.31 -0.17
CA MET A 154 -30.42 -3.35 -0.60
C MET A 154 -29.66 -2.80 0.60
N LEU A 155 -28.40 -2.46 0.39
CA LEU A 155 -27.53 -1.85 1.37
C LEU A 155 -26.95 -0.55 0.80
N ARG A 156 -26.98 0.53 1.58
CA ARG A 156 -26.18 1.72 1.26
C ARG A 156 -24.79 1.54 1.84
N LEU A 157 -23.77 1.65 1.02
CA LEU A 157 -22.38 1.51 1.43
C LEU A 157 -21.66 2.83 1.23
N PHE A 158 -21.39 3.52 2.33
CA PHE A 158 -20.47 4.64 2.30
C PHE A 158 -19.04 4.11 2.21
N TRP A 159 -18.23 4.71 1.36
CA TRP A 159 -16.80 4.42 1.30
C TRP A 159 -16.02 5.71 1.08
N SER A 160 -14.79 5.75 1.60
CA SER A 160 -13.86 6.84 1.32
C SER A 160 -12.43 6.35 1.19
N GLY A 161 -11.64 7.08 0.44
CA GLY A 161 -10.24 6.79 0.20
C GLY A 161 -9.54 7.98 -0.43
N TYR A 162 -8.41 7.71 -1.05
CA TYR A 162 -7.69 8.68 -1.84
C TYR A 162 -6.91 8.01 -2.96
N PHE A 163 -6.66 8.76 -4.03
CA PHE A 163 -5.69 8.40 -5.04
C PHE A 163 -4.34 9.03 -4.72
N GLU A 164 -3.27 8.31 -5.00
CA GLU A 164 -1.93 8.87 -4.97
C GLU A 164 -1.12 8.38 -6.17
N ASP A 165 -0.20 9.21 -6.63
CA ASP A 165 0.59 8.93 -7.82
C ASP A 165 1.62 7.83 -7.52
N VAL A 166 1.69 6.83 -8.40
CA VAL A 166 2.71 5.79 -8.32
C VAL A 166 3.93 6.33 -9.04
N VAL A 167 4.93 6.78 -8.26
CA VAL A 167 6.21 7.20 -8.82
C VAL A 167 6.83 5.97 -9.50
N SER A 168 6.88 5.97 -10.83
CA SER A 168 7.63 4.98 -11.58
C SER A 168 9.08 5.06 -11.13
N GLN A 169 9.57 4.04 -10.43
CA GLN A 169 11.01 3.92 -10.17
C GLN A 169 11.72 3.79 -11.53
N PRO A 170 12.74 4.62 -11.79
CA PRO A 170 13.49 4.58 -13.04
C PRO A 170 14.25 3.26 -13.23
#